data_AF-A0A2V8NDB8-F1
#
_entry.id   AF-A0A2V8NDB8-F1
#
_cell.length_a   1.000
_cell.length_b   1.000
_cell.length_c   1.000
_cell.angle_alpha   90.00
_cell.angle_beta   90.00
_cell.angle_gamma   90.00
#
_symmetry.space_group_name_H-M   'P 1'
#
loop_
_entity.id
_entity.type
_entity.pdbx_description
1 polymer ?
#
loop_
_entity_poly.entity_id
_entity_poly.type
_entity_poly.pdbx_seq_one_letter_code
_entity_poly.pdbx_strand_id
1 'polypeptide(L)'
;MSAFTVASDGGTPEMNSGPLHRFVAEAVWYPTALLPGGKLPWSAIDGTRALARLTDHGVSVSLEFRFAVTGEVNGIYTSARWGRFSSGYKQVPWEGHFGNYEERNRMRVPVEGEVGWYFDDKWQAVWRGKVTDVSYELS
;
A
#
# COMPACT_ATOMS: atom_id res chain seq x y z
N MET A 1 30.47 7.93 13.18
CA MET A 1 29.41 6.94 13.45
C MET A 1 28.29 7.66 14.18
N SER A 2 27.28 8.15 13.45
CA SER A 2 26.10 8.78 14.06
C SER A 2 24.91 7.91 13.73
N ALA A 3 24.45 7.14 14.72
CA ALA A 3 23.20 6.40 14.63
C ALA A 3 22.09 7.34 15.12
N PHE A 4 21.26 7.82 14.20
CA PHE A 4 19.98 8.39 14.58
C PHE A 4 19.08 7.23 14.99
N THR A 5 18.71 7.16 16.27
CA THR A 5 17.73 6.20 16.77
C THR A 5 16.35 6.57 16.20
N VAL A 6 15.97 5.97 15.08
CA VAL A 6 14.59 6.01 14.59
C VAL A 6 13.80 4.99 15.42
N ALA A 7 12.99 5.53 16.34
CA ALA A 7 12.00 4.84 17.17
C ALA A 7 12.55 3.73 18.10
N SER A 8 12.62 4.04 19.40
CA SER A 8 12.89 3.08 20.48
C SER A 8 11.64 2.36 21.01
N ASP A 9 10.46 2.58 20.42
CA ASP A 9 9.28 1.78 20.71
C ASP A 9 9.30 0.62 19.72
N GLY A 10 9.66 -0.60 20.12
CA GLY A 10 9.73 -1.75 19.23
C GLY A 10 8.84 -2.87 19.76
N GLY A 11 7.87 -3.33 18.96
CA GLY A 11 7.22 -4.63 19.21
C GLY A 11 5.70 -4.68 19.28
N THR A 12 4.98 -3.56 19.14
CA THR A 12 3.51 -3.63 19.16
C THR A 12 2.92 -3.85 17.75
N PRO A 13 1.80 -4.59 17.62
CA PRO A 13 1.15 -4.83 16.32
C PRO A 13 0.79 -3.54 15.57
N GLU A 14 0.45 -2.46 16.27
CA GLU A 14 0.09 -1.16 15.69
C GLU A 14 1.26 -0.61 14.88
N MET A 15 2.45 -0.60 15.48
CA MET A 15 3.64 -0.03 14.84
C MET A 15 4.14 -0.93 13.70
N ASN A 16 4.07 -2.26 13.89
CA ASN A 16 4.51 -3.22 12.88
C ASN A 16 3.56 -3.30 11.68
N SER A 17 2.28 -2.93 11.83
CA SER A 17 1.31 -2.94 10.72
C SER A 17 1.58 -1.85 9.68
N GLY A 18 2.21 -0.73 10.05
CA GLY A 18 2.48 0.41 9.17
C GLY A 18 3.36 0.05 7.97
N PRO A 19 4.54 -0.56 8.19
CA PRO A 19 5.41 -1.08 7.13
C PRO A 19 4.74 -2.14 6.25
N LEU A 20 3.96 -3.05 6.82
CA LEU A 20 3.25 -4.07 6.03
C LEU A 20 2.21 -3.44 5.09
N HIS A 21 1.40 -2.49 5.57
CA HIS A 21 0.47 -1.75 4.70
C HIS A 21 1.20 -1.00 3.60
N ARG A 22 2.36 -0.40 3.91
CA ARG A 22 3.17 0.30 2.91
C ARG A 22 3.65 -0.67 1.83
N PHE A 23 4.19 -1.82 2.22
CA PHE A 23 4.60 -2.85 1.27
C PHE A 23 3.42 -3.32 0.40
N VAL A 24 2.24 -3.61 0.96
CA VAL A 24 1.13 -4.04 0.12
C VAL A 24 0.68 -2.91 -0.84
N ALA A 25 0.68 -1.65 -0.39
CA ALA A 25 0.33 -0.50 -1.21
C ALA A 25 1.33 -0.22 -2.34
N GLU A 26 2.64 -0.32 -2.05
CA GLU A 26 3.72 -0.06 -2.99
C GLU A 26 3.86 -1.17 -4.05
N ALA A 27 3.20 -2.32 -3.86
CA ALA A 27 3.28 -3.45 -4.78
C ALA A 27 2.77 -3.18 -6.21
N VAL A 28 2.03 -2.08 -6.41
CA VAL A 28 1.70 -1.58 -7.76
C VAL A 28 2.94 -1.19 -8.57
N TRP A 29 4.07 -0.89 -7.92
CA TRP A 29 5.37 -0.60 -8.56
C TRP A 29 6.27 -1.83 -8.70
N TYR A 30 5.89 -2.99 -8.16
CA TYR A 30 6.55 -4.27 -8.37
C TYR A 30 5.49 -5.36 -8.63
N PRO A 31 4.86 -5.35 -9.82
CA PRO A 31 3.65 -6.13 -10.11
C PRO A 31 3.80 -7.63 -9.91
N THR A 32 5.02 -8.17 -9.95
CA THR A 32 5.30 -9.59 -9.70
C THR A 32 4.90 -10.03 -8.29
N ALA A 33 4.93 -9.14 -7.29
CA ALA A 33 4.44 -9.49 -5.96
C ALA A 33 2.91 -9.63 -5.88
N LEU A 34 2.18 -9.07 -6.84
CA LEU A 34 0.72 -9.14 -6.92
C LEU A 34 0.23 -10.40 -7.64
N LEU A 35 1.12 -11.19 -8.25
CA LEU A 35 0.72 -12.38 -9.00
C LEU A 35 0.06 -13.43 -8.09
N PRO A 36 -0.97 -14.14 -8.58
CA PRO A 36 -1.57 -15.27 -7.87
C PRO A 36 -0.51 -16.32 -7.49
N GLY A 37 -0.63 -16.88 -6.28
CA GLY A 37 0.33 -17.87 -5.74
C GLY A 37 1.58 -17.28 -5.08
N GLY A 38 1.72 -15.95 -5.08
CA GLY A 38 2.77 -15.24 -4.34
C GLY A 38 2.51 -15.10 -2.84
N LYS A 39 3.22 -14.16 -2.20
CA LYS A 39 3.13 -13.88 -0.75
C LYS A 39 1.84 -13.17 -0.32
N LEU A 40 1.01 -12.75 -1.27
CA LEU A 40 -0.24 -12.04 -1.05
C LEU A 40 -1.42 -12.95 -1.45
N PRO A 41 -2.00 -13.72 -0.52
CA PRO A 41 -3.28 -14.36 -0.78
C PRO A 41 -4.35 -13.32 -1.12
N TRP A 42 -5.12 -13.63 -2.16
CA TRP A 42 -6.21 -12.80 -2.68
C TRP A 42 -7.57 -13.41 -2.40
N SER A 43 -8.57 -12.57 -2.20
CA SER A 43 -9.98 -12.96 -2.16
C SER A 43 -10.80 -11.97 -2.97
N ALA A 44 -11.57 -12.44 -3.94
CA ALA A 44 -12.42 -11.57 -4.75
C ALA A 44 -13.51 -10.93 -3.87
N ILE A 45 -13.75 -9.63 -4.08
CA ILE A 45 -14.90 -8.91 -3.50
C ILE A 45 -16.00 -8.83 -4.56
N ASP A 46 -15.65 -8.36 -5.77
CA ASP A 46 -16.50 -8.36 -6.95
C ASP A 46 -15.67 -8.27 -8.25
N GLY A 47 -16.31 -7.94 -9.38
CA GLY A 47 -15.67 -7.91 -10.70
C GLY A 47 -14.57 -6.85 -10.87
N THR A 48 -14.47 -5.85 -9.99
CA THR A 48 -13.44 -4.81 -10.05
C THR A 48 -12.72 -4.60 -8.72
N ARG A 49 -12.94 -5.47 -7.73
CA ARG A 49 -12.36 -5.35 -6.40
C ARG A 49 -11.91 -6.69 -5.84
N ALA A 50 -10.75 -6.69 -5.20
CA ALA A 50 -10.22 -7.86 -4.48
C ALA A 50 -9.51 -7.43 -3.20
N LEU A 51 -9.51 -8.29 -2.18
CA LEU A 51 -8.78 -8.10 -0.94
C LEU A 51 -7.45 -8.82 -1.02
N ALA A 52 -6.34 -8.11 -0.84
CA ALA A 52 -5.02 -8.68 -0.61
C ALA A 52 -4.73 -8.69 0.89
N ARG A 53 -4.21 -9.80 1.39
CA ARG A 53 -3.77 -9.92 2.80
C ARG A 53 -2.29 -10.25 2.85
N LEU A 54 -1.57 -9.60 3.77
CA LEU A 54 -0.20 -9.95 4.13
C LEU A 54 -0.15 -10.27 5.61
N THR A 55 0.52 -11.37 5.96
CA THR A 55 0.81 -11.74 7.34
C THR A 55 2.31 -11.91 7.51
N ASP A 56 2.89 -11.23 8.49
CA ASP A 56 4.31 -11.33 8.84
C ASP A 56 4.48 -11.29 10.36
N HIS A 57 5.24 -12.23 10.92
CA HIS A 57 5.49 -12.34 12.37
C HIS A 57 4.24 -12.19 13.26
N GLY A 58 3.11 -12.77 12.85
CA GLY A 58 1.84 -12.73 13.59
C GLY A 58 1.00 -11.45 13.41
N VAL A 59 1.49 -10.45 12.67
CA VAL A 59 0.75 -9.24 12.31
C VAL A 59 0.13 -9.43 10.93
N SER A 60 -1.17 -9.21 10.81
CA SER A 60 -1.89 -9.25 9.53
C SER A 60 -2.37 -7.86 9.12
N VAL A 61 -2.24 -7.56 7.82
CA VAL A 61 -2.81 -6.37 7.20
C VAL A 61 -3.58 -6.76 5.94
N SER A 62 -4.60 -5.99 5.61
CA SER A 62 -5.37 -6.19 4.38
C SER A 62 -5.60 -4.86 3.66
N LEU A 63 -5.55 -4.89 2.34
CA LEU A 63 -5.93 -3.78 1.47
C LEU A 63 -6.94 -4.28 0.44
N GLU A 64 -8.04 -3.56 0.28
CA GLU A 64 -8.89 -3.65 -0.89
C GLU A 64 -8.12 -3.02 -2.06
N PHE A 65 -7.99 -3.74 -3.15
CA PHE A 65 -7.52 -3.24 -4.43
C PHE A 65 -8.72 -3.00 -5.34
N ARG A 66 -8.71 -1.86 -6.02
CA ARG A 66 -9.70 -1.47 -7.01
C ARG A 66 -9.05 -1.45 -8.37
N PHE A 67 -9.72 -2.07 -9.34
CA PHE A 67 -9.21 -2.25 -10.70
C PHE A 67 -10.06 -1.45 -11.68
N ALA A 68 -9.40 -0.78 -12.63
CA ALA A 68 -10.03 -0.24 -13.82
C ALA A 68 -10.48 -1.38 -14.75
N VAL A 69 -11.36 -1.07 -15.71
CA VAL A 69 -11.82 -2.04 -16.72
C VAL A 69 -10.66 -2.62 -17.55
N THR A 70 -9.58 -1.86 -17.69
CA THR A 70 -8.31 -2.25 -18.32
C THR A 70 -7.48 -3.22 -17.48
N GLY A 71 -7.89 -3.53 -16.24
CA GLY A 71 -7.19 -4.40 -15.30
C GLY A 71 -6.10 -3.70 -14.46
N GLU A 72 -5.87 -2.41 -14.68
CA GLU A 72 -4.91 -1.62 -13.90
C GLU A 72 -5.45 -1.33 -12.50
N VAL A 73 -4.58 -1.32 -11.49
CA VAL A 73 -4.95 -0.88 -10.14
C VAL A 73 -5.13 0.64 -10.16
N ASN A 74 -6.33 1.14 -9.90
CA ASN A 74 -6.58 2.58 -9.82
C ASN A 74 -6.73 3.09 -8.38
N GLY A 75 -6.83 2.19 -7.42
CA GLY A 75 -6.82 2.57 -6.02
C GLY A 75 -6.68 1.41 -5.05
N ILE A 76 -6.37 1.77 -3.81
CA ILE A 76 -6.32 0.88 -2.66
C ILE A 76 -7.08 1.48 -1.50
N TYR A 77 -7.66 0.65 -0.64
CA TYR A 77 -8.40 1.12 0.52
C TYR A 77 -8.26 0.18 1.72
N THR A 78 -8.24 0.76 2.91
CA THR A 78 -8.54 0.06 4.16
C THR A 78 -9.23 1.02 5.12
N SER A 79 -10.24 0.55 5.85
CA SER A 79 -10.92 1.33 6.88
C SER A 79 -10.09 1.48 8.16
N ALA A 80 -9.02 0.69 8.30
CA ALA A 80 -8.42 0.43 9.62
C ALA A 80 -6.88 0.43 9.60
N ARG A 81 -6.25 1.42 8.94
CA ARG A 81 -4.80 1.56 9.00
C ARG A 81 -4.39 2.26 10.30
N TRP A 82 -3.45 1.68 11.04
CA TRP A 82 -2.86 2.34 12.20
C TRP A 82 -2.01 3.54 11.78
N GLY A 83 -2.27 4.68 12.42
CA GLY A 83 -1.44 5.89 12.33
C GLY A 83 -1.18 6.46 13.71
N ARG A 84 -0.07 7.20 13.85
CA ARG A 84 0.25 7.94 15.08
C ARG A 84 -0.25 9.38 14.94
N PHE A 85 -1.10 9.80 15.87
CA PHE A 85 -1.67 11.15 15.92
C PHE A 85 -1.38 11.78 17.29
N SER A 86 -1.78 13.03 17.49
CA SER A 86 -1.58 13.74 18.76
C SER A 86 -2.23 13.03 19.96
N SER A 87 -3.34 12.31 19.73
CA SER A 87 -4.03 11.51 20.74
C SER A 87 -3.47 10.10 20.94
N GLY A 88 -2.36 9.74 20.28
CA GLY A 88 -1.81 8.39 20.25
C GLY A 88 -2.09 7.63 18.95
N TYR A 89 -1.96 6.30 19.02
CA TYR A 89 -2.26 5.43 17.89
C TYR A 89 -3.77 5.25 17.72
N LYS A 90 -4.25 5.37 16.48
CA LYS A 90 -5.63 5.02 16.11
C LYS A 90 -5.68 4.43 14.71
N GLN A 91 -6.69 3.61 14.48
CA GLN A 91 -7.05 3.14 13.15
C GLN A 91 -7.90 4.20 12.45
N VAL A 92 -7.51 4.56 11.23
CA VAL A 92 -8.20 5.57 10.42
C VAL A 92 -8.30 5.04 8.98
N PRO A 93 -9.39 5.34 8.25
CA PRO A 93 -9.47 4.97 6.86
C PRO A 93 -8.33 5.62 6.05
N TRP A 94 -7.75 4.81 5.18
CA TRP A 94 -6.61 5.16 4.37
C TRP A 94 -6.82 4.68 2.95
N GLU A 95 -6.55 5.55 2.00
CA GLU A 95 -6.79 5.31 0.58
C GLU A 95 -5.63 5.84 -0.26
N GLY A 96 -5.35 5.11 -1.33
CA GLY A 96 -4.41 5.52 -2.35
C GLY A 96 -5.05 5.51 -3.72
N HIS A 97 -4.58 6.41 -4.59
CA HIS A 97 -4.95 6.50 -5.99
C HIS A 97 -3.70 6.37 -6.85
N PHE A 98 -3.84 5.64 -7.95
CA PHE A 98 -2.74 5.35 -8.87
C PHE A 98 -3.19 5.57 -10.31
N GLY A 99 -2.29 6.07 -11.14
CA GLY A 99 -2.65 6.39 -12.51
C GLY A 99 -1.46 6.65 -13.41
N ASN A 100 -1.79 7.08 -14.63
CA ASN A 100 -0.84 7.37 -15.68
C ASN A 100 0.13 6.20 -15.91
N TYR A 101 -0.43 5.03 -16.22
CA TYR A 101 0.33 3.79 -16.36
C TYR A 101 1.23 3.81 -17.60
N GLU A 102 2.51 3.53 -17.40
CA GLU A 102 3.51 3.45 -18.47
C GLU A 102 4.23 2.09 -18.43
N GLU A 103 4.78 1.69 -19.57
CA GLU A 103 5.72 0.57 -19.61
C GLU A 103 7.11 1.05 -19.15
N ARG A 104 7.66 0.37 -18.14
CA ARG A 104 9.01 0.55 -17.61
C ARG A 104 9.64 -0.82 -17.44
N ASN A 105 10.75 -1.07 -18.12
CA ASN A 105 11.47 -2.35 -18.05
C ASN A 105 10.55 -3.57 -18.25
N ARG A 106 9.69 -3.50 -19.29
CA ARG A 106 8.70 -4.53 -19.67
C ARG A 106 7.60 -4.80 -18.64
N MET A 107 7.50 -3.97 -17.60
CA MET A 107 6.39 -3.99 -16.63
C MET A 107 5.53 -2.76 -16.83
N ARG A 108 4.21 -2.92 -16.65
CA ARG A 108 3.25 -1.82 -16.71
C ARG A 108 2.95 -1.33 -15.30
N VAL A 109 3.35 -0.10 -14.98
CA VAL A 109 3.28 0.46 -13.63
C VAL A 109 2.74 1.88 -13.62
N PRO A 110 2.08 2.34 -12.54
CA PRO A 110 1.60 3.71 -12.43
C PRO A 110 2.79 4.65 -12.24
N VAL A 111 2.87 5.74 -13.01
CA VAL A 111 3.89 6.78 -12.80
C VAL A 111 3.43 7.87 -11.85
N GLU A 112 2.14 7.87 -11.48
CA GLU A 112 1.56 8.78 -10.50
C GLU A 112 0.90 8.01 -9.37
N GLY A 113 1.12 8.47 -8.14
CA GLY A 113 0.50 7.91 -6.96
C GLY A 113 0.24 8.98 -5.90
N GLU A 114 -0.87 8.85 -5.19
CA GLU A 114 -1.14 9.64 -3.99
C GLU A 114 -1.76 8.74 -2.93
N VAL A 115 -1.50 9.06 -1.67
CA VAL A 115 -2.09 8.36 -0.53
C VAL A 115 -2.52 9.35 0.53
N GLY A 116 -3.64 9.06 1.19
CA GLY A 116 -4.31 9.98 2.07
C GLY A 116 -5.12 9.30 3.15
N TRP A 117 -5.41 10.06 4.20
CA TRP A 117 -6.27 9.63 5.30
C TRP A 117 -7.62 10.31 5.18
N TYR A 118 -8.65 9.67 5.75
CA TYR A 118 -9.92 10.32 5.97
C TYR A 118 -9.89 11.06 7.32
N PHE A 119 -10.19 12.35 7.29
CA PHE A 119 -10.45 13.18 8.46
C PHE A 119 -11.83 13.80 8.32
N ASP A 120 -12.71 13.57 9.30
CA ASP A 120 -14.11 14.01 9.27
C ASP A 120 -14.80 13.65 7.94
N ASP A 121 -14.66 12.38 7.54
CA ASP A 121 -15.17 11.80 6.29
C ASP A 121 -14.67 12.46 5.00
N LYS A 122 -13.61 13.28 5.08
CA LYS A 122 -12.96 13.88 3.92
C LYS A 122 -11.59 13.26 3.71
N TRP A 123 -11.38 12.74 2.51
CA TRP A 123 -10.06 12.26 2.10
C TRP A 123 -9.09 13.43 1.94
N GLN A 124 -7.91 13.32 2.54
CA GLN A 124 -6.83 14.29 2.44
C GLN A 124 -5.53 13.59 2.08
N ALA A 125 -4.97 13.95 0.92
CA ALA A 125 -3.65 13.50 0.50
C ALA A 125 -2.59 13.94 1.49
N VAL A 126 -1.79 13.00 1.99
CA VAL A 126 -0.60 13.29 2.82
C VAL A 126 0.71 13.03 2.09
N TRP A 127 0.64 12.33 0.96
CA TRP A 127 1.76 12.14 0.05
C TRP A 127 1.25 12.10 -1.38
N ARG A 128 2.05 12.68 -2.29
CA ARG A 128 1.88 12.62 -3.74
C ARG A 128 3.24 12.39 -4.35
N GLY A 129 3.36 11.41 -5.23
CA GLY A 129 4.60 11.04 -5.88
C GLY A 129 4.42 10.94 -7.38
N LYS A 130 5.51 11.27 -8.08
CA LYS A 130 5.71 10.94 -9.48
C LYS A 130 6.94 10.06 -9.60
N VAL A 131 6.77 8.89 -10.21
CA VAL A 131 7.86 7.97 -10.47
C VAL A 131 8.70 8.52 -11.62
N THR A 132 9.99 8.75 -11.37
CA THR A 132 10.92 9.26 -12.37
C THR A 132 11.70 8.15 -13.06
N ASP A 133 12.02 7.07 -12.34
CA ASP A 133 12.72 5.89 -12.85
C ASP A 133 12.35 4.66 -12.02
N VAL A 134 12.33 3.47 -12.64
CA VAL A 134 12.16 2.18 -11.96
C VAL A 134 13.01 1.14 -12.66
N SER A 135 13.93 0.49 -11.93
CA SER A 135 14.74 -0.63 -12.40
C SER A 135 14.37 -1.93 -11.70
N TYR A 136 14.26 -3.02 -12.45
CA TYR A 136 14.01 -4.36 -11.91
C TYR A 136 15.19 -5.28 -12.20
N GLU A 137 15.66 -5.99 -11.19
CA GLU A 137 16.56 -7.13 -11.36
C GLU A 137 15.71 -8.41 -11.23
N LEU A 138 15.58 -9.15 -12.33
CA LEU A 138 14.95 -10.47 -12.33
C LEU A 138 16.06 -11.51 -12.23
N SER A 139 16.19 -12.14 -11.06
CA SER A 139 17.10 -13.27 -10.80
C SER A 139 16.43 -14.60 -11.08
#